data_AF-A0A4R2L9D4-F1
#
_entry.id   AF-A0A4R2L9D4-F1
#
_cell.length_a   1.000
_cell.length_b   1.000
_cell.length_c   1.000
_cell.angle_alpha   90.00
_cell.angle_beta   90.00
_cell.angle_gamma   90.00
#
_symmetry.space_group_name_H-M   'P 1'
#
loop_
_entity.id
_entity.type
_entity.pdbx_description
1 polymer ?
#
loop_
_entity_poly.entity_id
_entity_poly.type
_entity_poly.pdbx_seq_one_letter_code
_entity_poly.pdbx_strand_id
1 'polypeptide(L)' 'MDMNTRDTIMKKLLDAQENVRDYETFSKKVEDKEVADTFKQFAEETGMQARKLQGLIDKYDR' A
#
# COMPACT_ATOMS: atom_id res chain seq x y z
N MET A 1 -4.82 -7.44 22.01
CA MET A 1 -5.11 -8.53 21.06
C MET A 1 -3.77 -8.96 20.51
N ASP A 2 -3.35 -10.19 20.78
CA ASP A 2 -2.15 -10.74 20.16
C ASP A 2 -2.48 -11.07 18.72
N MET A 3 -1.91 -10.30 17.79
CA MET A 3 -2.08 -10.52 16.37
C MET A 3 -1.23 -11.71 15.95
N ASN A 4 -1.83 -12.68 15.26
CA ASN A 4 -1.06 -13.74 14.63
C ASN A 4 -0.38 -13.21 13.34
N THR A 5 0.44 -14.04 12.70
CA THR A 5 1.15 -13.66 11.46
C THR A 5 0.20 -13.27 10.34
N ARG A 6 -0.92 -13.99 10.17
CA ARG A 6 -1.93 -13.68 9.15
C ARG A 6 -2.56 -12.31 9.40
N ASP A 7 -2.96 -12.02 10.63
CA ASP A 7 -3.57 -10.73 11.00
C ASP A 7 -2.59 -9.58 10.77
N THR A 8 -1.31 -9.80 11.06
CA THR A 8 -0.24 -8.82 10.84
C THR A 8 -0.06 -8.49 9.36
N ILE A 9 -0.03 -9.52 8.51
CA ILE A 9 0.08 -9.34 7.06
C ILE A 9 -1.18 -8.64 6.53
N MET A 10 -2.37 -9.03 7.01
CA MET A 10 -3.64 -8.45 6.56
C MET A 10 -3.70 -6.96 6.89
N LYS A 11 -3.32 -6.59 8.12
CA LYS A 11 -3.22 -5.18 8.52
C LYS A 11 -2.27 -4.42 7.59
N LYS A 12 -1.08 -4.97 7.29
CA LYS A 12 -0.13 -4.31 6.40
C LYS A 12 -0.57 -4.25 4.94
N LEU A 13 -1.34 -5.23 4.48
CA LEU A 13 -1.95 -5.18 3.16
C LEU A 13 -2.94 -4.01 3.05
N LEU A 14 -3.82 -3.85 4.06
CA LEU A 14 -4.79 -2.76 4.12
C LEU A 14 -4.10 -1.40 4.21
N ASP A 15 -3.08 -1.27 5.08
CA ASP A 15 -2.26 -0.05 5.19
C ASP A 15 -1.62 0.31 3.82
N ALA A 16 -1.06 -0.68 3.11
CA ALA A 16 -0.44 -0.45 1.81
C ALA A 16 -1.48 -0.04 0.75
N GLN A 17 -2.66 -0.66 0.73
CA GLN A 17 -3.74 -0.29 -0.18
C GLN A 17 -4.26 1.13 0.08
N GLU A 18 -4.34 1.55 1.35
CA GLU A 18 -4.69 2.92 1.73
C GLU A 18 -3.64 3.90 1.23
N ASN A 19 -2.36 3.63 1.49
CA ASN A 19 -1.25 4.47 1.02
C ASN A 19 -1.23 4.63 -0.51
N VAL A 20 -1.52 3.57 -1.28
CA VAL A 20 -1.65 3.68 -2.74
C VAL A 20 -2.71 4.71 -3.11
N ARG A 21 -3.92 4.60 -2.54
CA ARG A 21 -5.01 5.53 -2.83
C ARG A 21 -4.68 6.96 -2.43
N ASP A 22 -4.02 7.12 -1.29
CA ASP A 22 -3.63 8.43 -0.76
C ASP A 22 -2.57 9.08 -1.63
N TYR A 23 -1.50 8.36 -1.98
CA TYR A 23 -0.47 8.88 -2.89
C TYR A 23 -1.03 9.22 -4.27
N GLU A 24 -1.88 8.37 -4.85
CA GLU A 24 -2.56 8.66 -6.12
C GLU A 24 -3.44 9.91 -6.02
N THR A 25 -4.18 10.06 -4.92
CA THR A 25 -5.08 11.19 -4.70
C THR A 25 -4.31 12.48 -4.48
N PHE A 26 -3.26 12.45 -3.65
CA PHE A 26 -2.49 13.64 -3.31
C PHE A 26 -1.58 14.08 -4.45
N SER A 27 -1.06 13.16 -5.26
CA SER A 27 -0.29 13.52 -6.47
C SER A 27 -1.06 14.40 -7.46
N LYS A 28 -2.40 14.37 -7.40
CA LYS A 28 -3.31 15.18 -8.23
C LYS A 28 -3.74 16.49 -7.57
N LYS A 29 -3.47 16.65 -6.27
CA LYS A 29 -3.91 17.80 -5.45
C LYS A 29 -2.76 18.75 -5.10
N VAL A 30 -1.54 18.24 -4.99
CA VAL A 30 -0.37 19.06 -4.70
C VAL A 30 0.05 19.87 -5.92
N GLU A 31 0.46 21.12 -5.71
CA GLU A 31 0.92 22.02 -6.78
C GLU A 31 2.41 21.86 -7.08
N ASP A 32 3.20 21.48 -6.08
CA ASP A 32 4.63 21.23 -6.25
C ASP A 32 4.85 19.99 -7.11
N LYS A 33 5.55 20.19 -8.24
CA LYS A 33 5.79 19.14 -9.23
C LYS A 33 6.67 18.01 -8.69
N GLU A 34 7.71 18.34 -7.94
CA GLU A 34 8.64 17.35 -7.39
C GLU A 34 7.90 16.45 -6.39
N VAL A 35 7.06 17.05 -5.54
CA VAL A 35 6.19 16.31 -4.60
C VAL A 35 5.18 15.45 -5.36
N ALA A 36 4.52 16.00 -6.39
CA ALA A 36 3.53 15.27 -7.18
C ALA A 36 4.12 14.03 -7.86
N ASP A 37 5.30 14.18 -8.46
CA ASP A 37 5.99 13.10 -9.16
C ASP A 37 6.53 12.06 -8.16
N THR A 38 7.02 12.49 -7.00
CA THR A 38 7.40 11.60 -5.89
C THR A 38 6.21 10.76 -5.40
N PHE A 39 5.03 11.37 -5.24
CA PHE A 39 3.83 10.64 -4.81
C PHE A 39 3.37 9.62 -5.86
N LYS A 40 3.47 9.92 -7.16
CA LYS A 40 3.17 8.92 -8.21
C LYS A 40 4.10 7.72 -8.10
N GLN A 41 5.40 7.96 -7.93
CA GLN A 41 6.38 6.88 -7.74
C GLN A 41 6.04 6.04 -6.50
N PHE A 42 5.72 6.68 -5.37
CA PHE A 42 5.37 5.96 -4.15
C PHE A 42 4.06 5.17 -4.27
N ALA A 43 3.08 5.65 -5.03
CA ALA A 43 1.88 4.88 -5.34
C ALA A 43 2.22 3.57 -6.06
N GLU A 44 3.10 3.61 -7.07
CA GLU A 44 3.53 2.41 -7.80
C GLU A 44 4.33 1.44 -6.91
N GLU A 45 5.30 1.94 -6.16
CA GLU A 45 6.11 1.15 -5.23
C GLU A 45 5.26 0.49 -4.16
N THR A 46 4.31 1.23 -3.58
CA THR A 46 3.39 0.72 -2.56
C THR A 46 2.41 -0.29 -3.17
N GLY A 47 1.98 -0.09 -4.43
CA GLY A 47 1.19 -1.07 -5.16
C GLY A 47 1.91 -2.41 -5.31
N MET A 48 3.22 -2.38 -5.57
CA MET A 48 4.05 -3.58 -5.60
C MET A 48 4.19 -4.25 -4.22
N GLN A 49 4.25 -3.47 -3.14
CA GLN A 49 4.22 -4.00 -1.77
C GLN A 49 2.88 -4.68 -1.45
N ALA A 50 1.75 -4.01 -1.76
CA ALA A 50 0.41 -4.55 -1.57
C ALA A 50 0.22 -5.87 -2.33
N ARG A 51 0.69 -5.96 -3.58
CA ARG A 51 0.64 -7.20 -4.36
C ARG A 51 1.43 -8.35 -3.72
N LYS A 52 2.61 -8.07 -3.17
CA LYS A 52 3.42 -9.08 -2.47
C LYS A 52 2.73 -9.54 -1.18
N LEU A 53 2.14 -8.61 -0.42
CA LEU A 53 1.40 -8.90 0.81
C LEU A 53 0.15 -9.74 0.53
N GLN A 54 -0.60 -9.43 -0.53
CA GLN A 54 -1.74 -10.23 -0.99
C GLN A 54 -1.30 -11.68 -1.27
N GLY A 55 -0.20 -11.87 -2.03
CA GLY A 55 0.32 -13.20 -2.29
C GLY A 55 0.80 -13.98 -1.06
N LEU A 56 1.08 -13.30 0.06
CA LEU A 56 1.34 -13.95 1.35
C LEU A 56 0.03 -14.34 2.04
N ILE A 57 -0.99 -13.49 2.03
CA ILE A 57 -2.33 -13.80 2.55
C ILE A 57 -2.94 -15.02 1.85
N ASP A 58 -2.80 -15.10 0.53
CA ASP A 58 -3.33 -16.20 -0.27
C ASP A 58 -2.76 -17.58 0.15
N LYS A 59 -1.62 -17.62 0.85
CA LYS A 59 -1.05 -18.86 1.42
C LYS A 59 -1.75 -19.32 2.70
N TYR A 60 -2.36 -18.40 3.44
CA TYR A 60 -3.10 -18.69 4.67
C TYR A 60 -4.59 -18.96 4.44
N ASP A 61 -5.11 -18.51 3.29
CA ASP A 61 -6.53 -18.66 2.92
C ASP A 61 -6.81 -19.91 2.05
N ARG A 62 -5.81 -20.81 1.94
CA ARG A 62 -5.89 -22.09 1.23
C ARG A 62 -6.27 -23.25 2.13
#